data_AF-A0AAU7ZEI5-F1
#
_entry.id   AF-A0AAU7ZEI5-F1
#
_cell.length_a   1.000
_cell.length_b   1.000
_cell.length_c   1.000
_cell.angle_alpha   90.00
_cell.angle_beta   90.00
_cell.angle_gamma   90.00
#
_symmetry.space_group_name_H-M   'P 1'
#
loop_
_entity.id
_entity.type
_entity.pdbx_description
1 polymer ?
#
loop_
_entity_poly.entity_id
_entity_poly.type
_entity_poly.pdbx_seq_one_letter_code
_entity_poly.pdbx_strand_id
1 'polypeptide(L)'
;MTSEASVACLDITDWNVWPSSTNMDLFYAYRRYLGEQRFLNDAHFHIFTSSEANEFRNILHLSLISLFDIAGASTTTDFHFFASHDEYIDVAWYEGASWLPTMKSFLS
;
A
#
# COMPACT_ATOMS: atom_id res chain seq x y z
N MET A 1 23.01 17.00 6.15
CA MET A 1 21.79 16.18 6.24
C MET A 1 21.02 16.40 4.95
N THR A 2 21.14 15.48 3.99
CA THR A 2 20.25 15.48 2.83
C THR A 2 18.86 15.14 3.35
N SER A 3 17.88 16.00 3.09
CA SER A 3 16.46 15.61 3.19
C SER A 3 16.31 14.39 2.31
N GLU A 4 16.01 13.23 2.90
CA GLU A 4 15.65 12.07 2.11
C GLU A 4 14.31 12.38 1.45
N ALA A 5 14.30 12.48 0.12
CA ALA A 5 13.08 12.67 -0.62
C ALA A 5 12.20 11.42 -0.44
N SER A 6 10.90 11.62 -0.24
CA SER A 6 9.92 10.54 -0.32
C SER A 6 10.00 9.89 -1.70
N VAL A 7 9.99 8.56 -1.75
CA VAL A 7 10.10 7.78 -2.99
C VAL A 7 8.89 6.91 -3.30
N ALA A 8 8.04 6.66 -2.29
CA ALA A 8 6.83 5.87 -2.43
C ALA A 8 5.76 6.31 -1.42
N CYS A 9 4.51 6.01 -1.74
CA CYS A 9 3.38 6.10 -0.80
C CYS A 9 2.47 4.89 -0.90
N LEU A 10 1.74 4.63 0.18
CA LEU A 10 0.64 3.67 0.26
C LEU A 10 -0.60 4.38 0.81
N ASP A 11 -1.75 4.07 0.25
CA ASP A 11 -3.08 4.42 0.75
C ASP A 11 -3.83 3.14 1.09
N ILE A 12 -4.35 3.04 2.31
CA ILE A 12 -4.99 1.83 2.82
C ILE A 12 -6.47 2.13 3.07
N THR A 13 -7.34 1.53 2.29
CA THR A 13 -8.79 1.70 2.36
C THR A 13 -9.48 0.36 2.63
N ASP A 14 -10.77 0.41 2.92
CA ASP A 14 -11.64 -0.78 3.05
C ASP A 14 -11.05 -1.90 3.94
N TRP A 15 -10.36 -1.52 5.02
CA TRP A 15 -9.64 -2.40 5.93
C TRP A 15 -10.54 -3.23 6.87
N ASN A 16 -11.86 -3.24 6.64
CA ASN A 16 -12.83 -3.92 7.49
C ASN A 16 -13.95 -4.60 6.70
N VAL A 17 -13.71 -4.92 5.42
CA VAL A 17 -14.71 -5.62 4.60
C VAL A 17 -14.92 -7.05 5.07
N TRP A 18 -13.84 -7.77 5.42
CA TRP A 18 -13.91 -9.15 5.92
C TRP A 18 -13.21 -9.31 7.27
N PRO A 19 -13.89 -9.05 8.40
CA PRO A 19 -13.30 -9.11 9.73
C PRO A 19 -12.55 -10.41 10.04
N SER A 20 -13.01 -11.55 9.49
CA SER A 20 -12.37 -12.87 9.65
C SER A 20 -10.98 -12.98 9.01
N SER A 21 -10.69 -12.13 8.02
CA SER A 21 -9.42 -12.13 7.29
C SER A 21 -8.49 -11.01 7.76
N THR A 22 -8.98 -10.10 8.61
CA THR A 22 -8.19 -8.99 9.13
C THR A 22 -7.42 -9.37 10.40
N ASN A 23 -6.25 -8.75 10.60
CA ASN A 23 -5.57 -8.73 11.90
C ASN A 23 -5.16 -7.29 12.26
N MET A 24 -6.15 -6.49 12.66
CA MET A 24 -5.97 -5.07 12.99
C MET A 24 -4.99 -4.84 14.15
N ASP A 25 -4.94 -5.76 15.13
CA ASP A 25 -4.02 -5.65 16.26
C ASP A 25 -2.56 -5.74 15.81
N LEU A 26 -2.24 -6.71 14.95
CA LEU A 26 -0.92 -6.84 14.36
C LEU A 26 -0.57 -5.62 13.48
N PHE A 27 -1.51 -5.21 12.63
CA PHE A 27 -1.32 -4.07 11.74
C PHE A 27 -1.03 -2.78 12.51
N TYR A 28 -1.85 -2.45 13.52
CA TYR A 28 -1.62 -1.26 14.35
C TYR A 28 -0.42 -1.39 15.27
N ALA A 29 -0.06 -2.60 15.74
CA ALA A 29 1.19 -2.80 16.48
C ALA A 29 2.40 -2.42 15.62
N TYR A 30 2.40 -2.80 14.35
CA TYR A 30 3.47 -2.42 13.42
C TYR A 30 3.47 -0.92 13.12
N ARG A 31 2.31 -0.29 12.88
CA ARG A 31 2.24 1.18 12.72
C ARG A 31 2.77 1.94 13.94
N ARG A 32 2.41 1.50 15.15
CA ARG A 32 2.93 2.09 16.40
C ARG A 32 4.44 1.92 16.53
N TYR A 33 4.98 0.77 16.12
CA TYR A 33 6.44 0.56 16.06
C TYR A 33 7.13 1.55 15.12
N LEU A 34 6.49 1.92 14.00
CA LEU A 34 6.97 2.96 13.07
C LEU A 34 6.70 4.40 13.57
N GLY A 35 6.14 4.57 14.77
CA GLY A 35 5.86 5.88 15.36
C GLY A 35 4.50 6.48 15.01
N GLU A 36 3.68 5.80 14.20
CA GLU A 36 2.34 6.27 13.84
C GLU A 36 1.30 5.72 14.84
N GLN A 37 0.71 6.62 15.62
CA GLN A 37 -0.22 6.29 16.70
C GLN A 37 -1.70 6.42 16.29
N ARG A 38 -1.97 7.06 15.15
CA ARG A 38 -3.34 7.30 14.67
C ARG A 38 -3.91 6.04 14.02
N PHE A 39 -5.23 5.92 14.09
CA PHE A 39 -5.97 4.87 13.41
C PHE A 39 -6.11 5.18 11.91
N LEU A 40 -6.50 4.19 11.09
CA LEU A 40 -6.66 4.34 9.64
C LEU A 40 -7.74 5.38 9.27
N ASN A 41 -8.81 5.52 10.06
CA ASN A 41 -9.83 6.55 9.86
C ASN A 41 -9.28 7.98 9.98
N ASP A 42 -8.16 8.17 10.67
CA ASP A 42 -7.53 9.47 10.88
C ASP A 42 -6.27 9.67 10.03
N ALA A 43 -5.60 8.57 9.66
CA ALA A 43 -4.37 8.54 8.87
C ALA A 43 -4.24 7.22 8.10
N HIS A 44 -4.81 7.15 6.91
CA HIS A 44 -4.72 5.99 6.02
C HIS A 44 -3.53 6.01 5.04
N PHE A 45 -2.89 7.16 4.85
CA PHE A 45 -1.72 7.30 3.99
C PHE A 45 -0.41 7.08 4.75
N HIS A 46 0.53 6.38 4.11
CA HIS A 46 1.91 6.23 4.54
C HIS A 46 2.84 6.70 3.43
N ILE A 47 3.86 7.47 3.78
CA ILE A 47 4.88 7.99 2.86
C ILE A 47 6.22 7.45 3.31
N PHE A 48 7.03 7.00 2.36
CA PHE A 48 8.29 6.32 2.64
C PHE A 48 9.45 7.00 1.93
N THR A 49 10.58 7.11 2.62
CA THR A 49 11.88 7.46 2.02
C THR A 49 12.58 6.23 1.45
N SER A 50 13.73 6.43 0.80
CA SER A 50 14.53 5.31 0.28
C SER A 50 15.08 4.42 1.41
N SER A 51 15.41 5.00 2.57
CA SER A 51 15.83 4.23 3.73
C SER A 51 14.73 3.35 4.32
N GLU A 52 13.45 3.67 4.05
CA GLU A 52 12.27 2.99 4.62
C GLU A 52 11.70 1.90 3.70
N ALA A 53 12.50 1.39 2.77
CA ALA A 53 12.05 0.42 1.78
C ALA A 53 11.56 -0.91 2.41
N ASN A 54 12.03 -1.27 3.62
CA ASN A 54 11.56 -2.47 4.32
C ASN A 54 10.20 -2.23 4.98
N GLU A 55 10.01 -1.05 5.55
CA GLU A 55 8.77 -0.59 6.18
C GLU A 55 7.64 -0.52 5.15
N PHE A 56 7.93 0.02 3.96
CA PHE A 56 7.01 -0.03 2.81
C PHE A 56 6.57 -1.46 2.50
N ARG A 57 7.51 -2.39 2.33
CA ARG A 57 7.21 -3.79 2.01
C ARG A 57 6.40 -4.46 3.11
N ASN A 58 6.70 -4.17 4.37
CA ASN A 58 6.00 -4.76 5.50
C ASN A 58 4.57 -4.25 5.62
N ILE A 59 4.34 -2.93 5.47
CA ILE A 59 2.98 -2.37 5.44
C ILE A 59 2.19 -2.96 4.26
N LEU A 60 2.78 -2.98 3.05
CA LEU A 60 2.16 -3.59 1.88
C LEU A 60 1.79 -5.05 2.12
N HIS A 61 2.72 -5.88 2.61
CA HIS A 61 2.45 -7.28 2.91
C HIS A 61 1.36 -7.45 3.96
N LEU A 62 1.41 -6.70 5.06
CA LEU A 62 0.40 -6.78 6.11
C LEU A 62 -1.00 -6.43 5.58
N SER A 63 -1.11 -5.43 4.72
CA SER A 63 -2.37 -5.07 4.08
C SER A 63 -2.88 -6.16 3.13
N LEU A 64 -2.00 -6.72 2.30
CA LEU A 64 -2.36 -7.79 1.36
C LEU A 64 -2.83 -9.06 2.07
N ILE A 65 -2.10 -9.53 3.10
CA ILE A 65 -2.52 -10.73 3.85
C ILE A 65 -3.76 -10.49 4.71
N SER A 66 -4.06 -9.23 5.03
CA SER A 66 -5.26 -8.85 5.78
C SER A 66 -6.47 -8.55 4.88
N LEU A 67 -6.31 -8.72 3.55
CA LEU A 67 -7.31 -8.43 2.53
C LEU A 67 -7.88 -7.00 2.67
N PHE A 68 -7.00 -6.02 2.84
CA PHE A 68 -7.36 -4.60 2.74
C PHE A 68 -7.27 -4.14 1.29
N ASP A 69 -8.00 -3.07 0.95
CA ASP A 69 -7.69 -2.33 -0.26
C ASP A 69 -6.42 -1.51 -0.03
N ILE A 70 -5.51 -1.56 -0.99
CA ILE A 70 -4.27 -0.80 -0.93
C ILE A 70 -3.88 -0.26 -2.30
N ALA A 71 -3.79 1.06 -2.40
CA ALA A 71 -3.17 1.73 -3.52
C ALA A 71 -1.72 2.09 -3.17
N GLY A 72 -0.83 2.03 -4.15
CA GLY A 72 0.54 2.49 -3.97
C GLY A 72 1.08 3.18 -5.21
N ALA A 73 1.94 4.16 -5.00
CA ALA A 73 2.57 4.90 -6.10
C ALA A 73 4.02 5.22 -5.78
N SER A 74 4.83 5.26 -6.83
CA SER A 74 6.14 5.89 -6.78
C SER A 74 5.97 7.40 -6.86
N THR A 75 6.76 8.14 -6.09
CA THR A 75 6.82 9.61 -6.19
C THR A 75 7.89 10.08 -7.17
N THR A 76 8.67 9.14 -7.73
CA THR A 76 9.82 9.41 -8.61
C THR A 76 9.65 8.82 -10.01
N THR A 77 8.63 8.01 -10.23
CA THR A 77 8.27 7.37 -11.50
C THR A 77 6.75 7.34 -11.65
N ASP A 78 6.24 7.02 -12.85
CA ASP A 78 4.81 6.91 -13.11
C ASP A 78 4.19 5.56 -12.65
N PHE A 79 4.96 4.73 -11.95
CA PHE A 79 4.49 3.45 -11.46
C PHE A 79 3.47 3.63 -10.33
N HIS A 80 2.33 2.95 -10.46
CA HIS A 80 1.31 2.83 -9.44
C HIS A 80 0.57 1.50 -9.54
N PHE A 81 -0.06 1.10 -8.45
CA PHE A 81 -0.89 -0.10 -8.39
C PHE A 81 -2.06 0.10 -7.45
N PHE A 82 -3.05 -0.77 -7.60
CA PHE A 82 -4.16 -0.95 -6.68
C PHE A 82 -4.37 -2.44 -6.47
N ALA A 83 -4.36 -2.90 -5.22
CA ALA A 83 -4.75 -4.25 -4.84
C ALA A 83 -6.06 -4.18 -4.07
N SER A 84 -7.03 -4.98 -4.47
CA SER A 84 -8.34 -5.03 -3.83
C SER A 84 -8.46 -6.22 -2.90
N HIS A 85 -9.27 -6.07 -1.85
CA HIS A 85 -9.78 -7.16 -1.05
C HIS A 85 -10.42 -8.25 -1.93
N ASP A 86 -11.06 -7.91 -3.05
CA ASP A 86 -11.60 -8.85 -4.05
C ASP A 86 -10.53 -9.65 -4.85
N GLU A 87 -9.30 -9.75 -4.35
CA GLU A 87 -8.24 -10.64 -4.83
C GLU A 87 -7.74 -10.36 -6.26
N TYR A 88 -7.77 -9.09 -6.67
CA TYR A 88 -7.14 -8.63 -7.91
C TYR A 88 -6.16 -7.48 -7.67
N ILE A 89 -5.19 -7.33 -8.57
CA ILE A 89 -4.26 -6.20 -8.57
C ILE A 89 -4.24 -5.58 -9.97
N ASP A 90 -4.53 -4.29 -10.03
CA ASP A 90 -4.28 -3.46 -11.19
C ASP A 90 -2.92 -2.79 -11.03
N VAL A 91 -2.10 -2.84 -12.08
CA VAL A 91 -0.78 -2.21 -12.11
C VAL A 91 -0.70 -1.34 -13.35
N ALA A 92 -0.14 -0.15 -13.19
CA ALA A 92 0.06 0.79 -14.28
C ALA A 92 1.39 1.52 -14.13
N TRP A 93 2.05 1.75 -15.26
CA TRP A 93 3.27 2.54 -15.36
C TRP A 93 3.33 3.18 -16.74
N TYR A 94 4.08 4.28 -16.88
CA TYR A 94 4.30 4.89 -18.18
C TYR A 94 5.44 4.18 -18.92
N GLU A 95 5.12 3.59 -20.07
CA GLU A 95 6.09 2.92 -20.96
C GLU A 95 6.21 3.64 -22.32
N GLY A 96 6.00 4.96 -22.37
CA GLY A 96 6.03 5.73 -23.62
C GLY A 96 4.90 5.40 -24.62
N ALA A 97 3.97 4.52 -24.25
CA ALA A 97 2.77 4.17 -25.01
C ALA A 97 1.50 4.58 -24.23
N SER A 98 0.43 4.88 -24.97
CA SER A 98 -0.89 5.22 -24.46
C SER A 98 -1.39 4.23 -23.39
N TRP A 99 -2.05 4.76 -22.35
CA TRP A 99 -2.68 4.03 -21.24
C TRP A 99 -3.33 2.71 -21.68
N LEU A 100 -2.83 1.59 -21.16
CA LEU A 100 -3.47 0.28 -21.26
C LEU A 100 -3.81 -0.21 -19.85
N PRO A 101 -5.10 -0.34 -19.49
CA PRO A 101 -5.49 -1.00 -18.25
C PRO A 101 -5.06 -2.47 -18.32
N THR A 102 -4.08 -2.87 -17.52
CA THR A 102 -3.75 -4.29 -17.33
C THR A 102 -4.43 -4.81 -16.07
N MET A 103 -5.67 -5.26 -16.23
CA MET A 103 -6.33 -6.09 -15.22
C MET A 103 -5.77 -7.51 -15.34
N LYS A 104 -5.08 -7.98 -14.30
CA LYS A 104 -4.71 -9.39 -14.15
C LYS A 104 -5.28 -9.91 -12.85
N SER A 105 -6.30 -10.78 -12.96
CA SER A 105 -6.72 -11.61 -11.83
C SER A 105 -5.66 -12.70 -11.61
N PHE A 106 -5.26 -12.91 -10.36
CA PHE A 106 -4.28 -13.95 -10.01
C PHE A 106 -4.94 -15.32 -9.81
N LEU A 107 -6.27 -15.41 -9.88
CA LEU A 107 -7.06 -16.61 -9.54
C LEU A 107 -7.96 -17.13 -10.67
N SER A 108 -7.75 -16.67 -11.92
CA SER A 108 -8.45 -17.17 -13.12
C SER A 108 -7.64 -18.21 -13.89
#